data_AF-A0A1I2EF04-F1
#
_entry.id   AF-A0A1I2EF04-F1
#
_cell.length_a   1.000
_cell.length_b   1.000
_cell.length_c   1.000
_cell.angle_alpha   90.00
_cell.angle_beta   90.00
_cell.angle_gamma   90.00
#
_symmetry.space_group_name_H-M   'P 1'
#
loop_
_entity.id
_entity.type
_entity.pdbx_description
1 polymer ?
#
loop_
_entity_poly.entity_id
_entity_poly.type
_entity_poly.pdbx_seq_one_letter_code
_entity_poly.pdbx_strand_id
1 'polypeptide(L)'
;MYIFIILLLIIVIGFIVLSRDNRVDREIKSIDISGLKKGGRIVQISDLHYLSSKLTDYGESYNKKIGAIDAKPVKNVDKILDSLILEVIEIKPDILIISGDITFNGERVSHEEVSSKLNILKDKGIQVLVIPGNHDIDSQSSNSYFGNEIEAVENIDSNDFSNIYNSFGMGENKRIVSRDNHSLSYLYKLSSNVNLLLLDTNSGKNINEVSKGTLKWIERILKYTSNKNEIVISVSHQNILIHNKMFASGYRIKNASSIVELYKKYNVRLNLSGHMHLQHISQYNGVYDISIGSIGLYPHIYAVVNIDNVNTIGYFTEKLSISKWMEKYRYKDDTLVNFDNFSREKFRENVLMQSSKVFSSEKSIDKFKKEDIEKMMEFMVDSSVYYFSGEIYKNPGFRKDNPTLKMWLDNFSDEFQVKYLESIYTDDVLRNHNEISIKQ
;
A
#
# COMPACT_ATOMS: atom_id res chain seq x y z
N MET A 1 58.49 21.37 11.72
CA MET A 1 58.00 20.11 11.11
C MET A 1 56.67 19.66 11.72
N TYR A 2 56.55 19.55 13.06
CA TYR A 2 55.30 19.15 13.74
C TYR A 2 54.08 20.04 13.47
N ILE A 3 54.24 21.37 13.45
CA ILE A 3 53.13 22.31 13.18
C ILE A 3 52.58 22.13 11.77
N PHE A 4 53.44 21.84 10.79
CA PHE A 4 53.05 21.65 9.40
C PHE A 4 52.25 20.35 9.21
N ILE A 5 52.63 19.28 9.90
CA ILE A 5 51.93 17.99 9.89
C ILE A 5 50.54 18.12 10.51
N ILE A 6 50.40 18.87 11.61
CA ILE A 6 49.10 19.10 12.26
C ILE A 6 48.17 19.92 11.37
N LEU A 7 48.68 20.96 10.70
CA LEU A 7 47.89 21.75 9.75
C LEU A 7 47.44 20.91 8.55
N LEU A 8 48.32 20.05 8.02
CA LEU A 8 47.97 19.14 6.92
C LEU A 8 46.89 18.15 7.34
N LEU A 9 46.98 17.61 8.56
CA LEU A 9 45.96 16.70 9.13
C LEU A 9 44.62 17.40 9.34
N ILE A 10 44.60 18.66 9.81
CA ILE A 10 43.37 19.44 9.95
C ILE A 10 42.75 19.74 8.58
N ILE A 11 43.56 20.03 7.57
CA ILE A 11 43.08 20.26 6.20
C ILE A 11 42.54 18.95 5.61
N VAL A 12 43.24 17.82 5.77
CA VAL A 12 42.81 16.51 5.26
C VAL A 12 41.56 16.02 6.00
N ILE A 13 41.49 16.16 7.33
CA ILE A 13 40.28 15.86 8.11
C ILE A 13 39.15 16.80 7.72
N GLY A 14 39.42 18.09 7.55
CA GLY A 14 38.44 19.07 7.05
C GLY A 14 37.93 18.69 5.66
N PHE A 15 38.80 18.24 4.76
CA PHE A 15 38.44 17.79 3.42
C PHE A 15 37.66 16.46 3.46
N ILE A 16 38.00 15.53 4.34
CA ILE A 16 37.29 14.25 4.55
C ILE A 16 35.92 14.49 5.19
N VAL A 17 35.81 15.42 6.13
CA VAL A 17 34.53 15.81 6.78
C VAL A 17 33.64 16.56 5.79
N LEU A 18 34.21 17.45 4.95
CA LEU A 18 33.48 18.15 3.89
C LEU A 18 33.11 17.24 2.70
N SER A 19 33.87 16.18 2.44
CA SER A 19 33.60 15.22 1.36
C SER A 19 32.74 14.03 1.78
N ARG A 20 32.55 13.79 3.08
CA ARG A 20 31.77 12.65 3.60
C ARG A 20 30.24 12.80 3.52
N ASP A 21 29.70 13.94 3.08
CA ASP A 21 28.25 14.14 2.95
C ASP A 21 27.84 14.88 1.65
N ASN A 22 28.66 14.77 0.59
CA ASN A 22 28.46 15.45 -0.70
C ASN A 22 27.92 14.54 -1.83
N ARG A 23 26.99 13.63 -1.52
CA ARG A 23 26.02 13.26 -2.57
C ARG A 23 25.01 14.40 -2.64
N VAL A 24 25.37 15.49 -3.32
CA VAL A 24 24.47 16.63 -3.55
C VAL A 24 23.18 16.08 -4.15
N ASP A 25 22.05 16.20 -3.45
CA ASP A 25 20.75 15.76 -4.00
C ASP A 25 20.57 16.37 -5.38
N ARG A 26 20.04 15.59 -6.34
CA ARG A 26 19.80 16.09 -7.70
C ARG A 26 19.03 17.42 -7.65
N GLU A 27 19.45 18.35 -8.49
CA GLU A 27 18.90 19.70 -8.55
C GLU A 27 17.37 19.68 -8.70
N ILE A 28 16.69 20.59 -7.99
CA ILE A 28 15.24 20.76 -8.13
C ILE A 28 14.99 21.40 -9.50
N LYS A 29 14.38 20.66 -10.40
CA LYS A 29 14.06 21.11 -11.77
C LYS A 29 12.87 22.06 -11.73
N SER A 30 13.00 23.22 -12.37
CA SER A 30 11.85 24.06 -12.68
C SER A 30 11.05 23.40 -13.81
N ILE A 31 9.78 23.10 -13.56
CA ILE A 31 8.90 22.47 -14.55
C ILE A 31 8.09 23.55 -15.26
N ASP A 32 8.06 23.49 -16.59
CA ASP A 32 7.14 24.32 -17.36
C ASP A 32 5.69 23.88 -17.09
N ILE A 33 4.96 24.78 -16.45
CA ILE A 33 3.54 24.61 -16.10
C ILE A 33 2.61 25.16 -17.19
N SER A 34 3.14 25.73 -18.28
CA SER A 34 2.33 26.20 -19.38
C SER A 34 1.47 25.06 -19.95
N GLY A 35 0.17 25.34 -20.15
CA GLY A 35 -0.80 24.34 -20.62
C GLY A 35 -1.22 23.27 -19.60
N LEU A 36 -0.69 23.26 -18.38
CA LEU A 36 -1.21 22.40 -17.32
C LEU A 36 -2.49 22.98 -16.70
N LYS A 37 -3.52 22.15 -16.57
CA LYS A 37 -4.71 22.49 -15.78
C LYS A 37 -4.38 22.63 -14.30
N LYS A 38 -5.33 23.13 -13.51
CA LYS A 38 -5.31 23.04 -12.04
C LYS A 38 -6.01 21.76 -11.57
N GLY A 39 -5.62 21.29 -10.40
CA GLY A 39 -6.20 20.09 -9.80
C GLY A 39 -5.81 18.83 -10.55
N GLY A 40 -6.61 17.77 -10.43
CA GLY A 40 -6.36 16.51 -11.12
C GLY A 40 -7.18 15.36 -10.54
N ARG A 41 -7.23 14.25 -11.26
CA ARG A 41 -7.82 12.99 -10.81
C ARG A 41 -6.74 11.91 -10.72
N ILE A 42 -6.60 11.35 -9.54
CA ILE A 42 -5.69 10.26 -9.23
C ILE A 42 -6.52 9.01 -8.97
N VAL A 43 -6.09 7.87 -9.51
CA VAL A 43 -6.49 6.55 -9.00
C VAL A 43 -5.30 5.98 -8.24
N GLN A 44 -5.52 5.43 -7.04
CA GLN A 44 -4.48 4.74 -6.27
C GLN A 44 -4.90 3.29 -6.04
N ILE A 45 -3.97 2.37 -6.25
CA ILE A 45 -4.01 1.00 -5.75
C ILE A 45 -2.77 0.70 -4.92
N SER A 46 -2.85 -0.37 -4.13
CA SER A 46 -1.73 -0.91 -3.38
C SER A 46 -1.86 -2.42 -3.24
N ASP A 47 -0.75 -3.09 -2.94
CA ASP A 47 -0.73 -4.48 -2.49
C ASP A 47 -1.40 -5.43 -3.51
N LEU A 48 -0.93 -5.36 -4.76
CA LEU A 48 -1.38 -6.26 -5.83
C LEU A 48 -0.88 -7.68 -5.58
N HIS A 49 0.33 -7.82 -5.04
CA HIS A 49 1.00 -9.09 -4.78
C HIS A 49 0.95 -10.07 -5.97
N TYR A 50 1.31 -9.58 -7.15
CA TYR A 50 1.29 -10.37 -8.37
C TYR A 50 2.31 -11.51 -8.31
N LEU A 51 1.85 -12.75 -8.52
CA LEU A 51 2.70 -13.92 -8.74
C LEU A 51 2.47 -14.42 -10.17
N SER A 52 3.52 -14.47 -10.97
CA SER A 52 3.42 -15.01 -12.33
C SER A 52 2.99 -16.48 -12.33
N SER A 53 2.05 -16.84 -13.21
CA SER A 53 1.67 -18.23 -13.46
C SER A 53 2.82 -19.09 -13.99
N LYS A 54 3.91 -18.48 -14.49
CA LYS A 54 5.14 -19.20 -14.88
C LYS A 54 5.93 -19.74 -13.69
N LEU A 55 5.63 -19.28 -12.48
CA LEU A 55 6.31 -19.68 -11.26
C LEU A 55 5.51 -20.69 -10.45
N THR A 56 4.39 -21.18 -10.96
CA THR A 56 3.61 -22.18 -10.24
C THR A 56 2.72 -23.02 -11.16
N ASP A 57 2.56 -24.31 -10.83
CA ASP A 57 1.55 -25.19 -11.41
C ASP A 57 0.25 -25.24 -10.59
N TYR A 58 0.16 -24.44 -9.51
CA TYR A 58 -0.92 -24.48 -8.52
C TYR A 58 -1.08 -25.84 -7.82
N GLY A 59 0.00 -26.63 -7.77
CA GLY A 59 0.09 -27.96 -7.17
C GLY A 59 0.22 -27.94 -5.64
N GLU A 60 0.79 -29.01 -5.07
CA GLU A 60 0.82 -29.23 -3.63
C GLU A 60 1.63 -28.15 -2.89
N SER A 61 2.83 -27.83 -3.39
CA SER A 61 3.71 -26.83 -2.76
C SER A 61 3.08 -25.44 -2.76
N TYR A 62 2.41 -25.06 -3.85
CA TYR A 62 1.61 -23.84 -3.91
C TYR A 62 0.47 -23.85 -2.89
N ASN A 63 -0.35 -24.90 -2.83
CA ASN A 63 -1.50 -24.91 -1.92
C ASN A 63 -1.06 -24.89 -0.45
N LYS A 64 0.04 -25.57 -0.11
CA LYS A 64 0.61 -25.61 1.24
C LYS A 64 1.23 -24.28 1.67
N LYS A 65 1.86 -23.56 0.74
CA LYS A 65 2.62 -22.33 1.05
C LYS A 65 1.90 -21.04 0.72
N ILE A 66 1.06 -21.00 -0.30
CA ILE A 66 0.46 -19.78 -0.85
C ILE A 66 -1.07 -19.86 -0.80
N GLY A 67 -1.65 -20.99 -1.23
CA GLY A 67 -3.10 -21.15 -1.39
C GLY A 67 -3.92 -20.92 -0.11
N ALA A 68 -3.28 -20.93 1.07
CA ALA A 68 -3.90 -20.66 2.36
C ALA A 68 -3.40 -19.36 3.05
N ILE A 69 -2.46 -18.61 2.46
CA ILE A 69 -1.93 -17.38 3.06
C ILE A 69 -2.88 -16.20 2.78
N ASP A 70 -3.34 -15.57 3.86
CA ASP A 70 -3.94 -14.22 3.87
C ASP A 70 -5.16 -14.02 2.95
N ALA A 71 -5.87 -15.11 2.63
CA ALA A 71 -7.07 -15.14 1.76
C ALA A 71 -6.91 -14.56 0.34
N LYS A 72 -5.69 -14.25 -0.10
CA LYS A 72 -5.44 -13.68 -1.43
C LYS A 72 -5.76 -14.70 -2.52
N PRO A 73 -6.63 -14.41 -3.50
CA PRO A 73 -6.86 -15.26 -4.67
C PRO A 73 -5.68 -15.15 -5.66
N VAL A 74 -4.47 -15.53 -5.24
CA VAL A 74 -3.21 -15.37 -6.01
C VAL A 74 -3.30 -16.02 -7.39
N LYS A 75 -3.98 -17.16 -7.52
CA LYS A 75 -4.26 -17.82 -8.81
C LYS A 75 -5.00 -16.92 -9.82
N ASN A 76 -5.77 -15.95 -9.33
CA ASN A 76 -6.59 -15.07 -10.14
C ASN A 76 -6.01 -13.64 -10.26
N VAL A 77 -4.84 -13.36 -9.68
CA VAL A 77 -4.26 -12.00 -9.65
C VAL A 77 -3.99 -11.43 -11.04
N ASP A 78 -3.69 -12.28 -12.02
CA ASP A 78 -3.60 -11.89 -13.44
C ASP A 78 -4.91 -11.28 -13.97
N LYS A 79 -6.05 -11.88 -13.63
CA LYS A 79 -7.37 -11.41 -14.04
C LYS A 79 -7.83 -10.19 -13.24
N ILE A 80 -7.38 -10.06 -11.98
CA ILE A 80 -7.54 -8.84 -11.21
C ILE A 80 -6.80 -7.68 -11.89
N LEU A 81 -5.52 -7.86 -12.27
CA LEU A 81 -4.74 -6.84 -12.94
C LEU A 81 -5.32 -6.46 -14.31
N ASP A 82 -5.73 -7.45 -15.12
CA ASP A 82 -6.40 -7.20 -16.40
C ASP A 82 -7.68 -6.35 -16.22
N SER A 83 -8.50 -6.69 -15.22
CA SER A 83 -9.73 -5.97 -14.89
C SER A 83 -9.44 -4.55 -14.39
N LEU A 84 -8.42 -4.39 -13.56
CA LEU A 84 -7.98 -3.07 -13.08
C LEU A 84 -7.54 -2.17 -14.24
N ILE A 85 -6.75 -2.69 -15.20
CA ILE A 85 -6.32 -1.93 -16.37
C ILE A 85 -7.53 -1.45 -17.17
N LEU A 86 -8.52 -2.32 -17.38
CA LEU A 86 -9.75 -1.97 -18.07
C LEU A 86 -10.58 -0.92 -17.32
N GLU A 87 -10.69 -1.06 -15.99
CA GLU A 87 -11.38 -0.10 -15.13
C GLU A 87 -10.71 1.28 -15.16
N VAL A 88 -9.37 1.34 -15.09
CA VAL A 88 -8.60 2.59 -15.19
C VAL A 88 -8.77 3.24 -16.56
N ILE A 89 -8.83 2.47 -17.64
CA ILE A 89 -9.14 2.97 -18.99
C ILE A 89 -10.55 3.58 -19.08
N GLU A 90 -11.53 3.01 -18.34
CA GLU A 90 -12.89 3.53 -18.28
C GLU A 90 -12.96 4.83 -17.45
N ILE A 91 -12.27 4.87 -16.30
CA ILE A 91 -12.20 6.03 -15.40
C ILE A 91 -11.46 7.22 -16.05
N LYS A 92 -10.42 6.94 -16.84
CA LYS A 92 -9.51 7.92 -17.47
C LYS A 92 -8.95 8.95 -16.47
N PRO A 93 -8.25 8.51 -15.41
CA PRO A 93 -7.60 9.45 -14.49
C PRO A 93 -6.44 10.17 -15.18
N ASP A 94 -5.99 11.28 -14.60
CA ASP A 94 -4.74 11.91 -15.01
C ASP A 94 -3.54 11.02 -14.67
N ILE A 95 -3.65 10.24 -13.58
CA ILE A 95 -2.59 9.36 -13.11
C ILE A 95 -3.14 8.14 -12.35
N LEU A 96 -2.50 6.99 -12.54
CA LEU A 96 -2.59 5.82 -11.67
C LEU A 96 -1.35 5.76 -10.78
N ILE A 97 -1.53 5.54 -9.49
CA ILE A 97 -0.46 5.33 -8.51
C ILE A 97 -0.54 3.90 -7.98
N ILE A 98 0.59 3.20 -7.97
CA ILE A 98 0.75 1.90 -7.31
C ILE A 98 1.70 2.09 -6.12
N SER A 99 1.15 2.07 -4.91
CA SER A 99 1.87 2.42 -3.67
C SER A 99 2.55 1.23 -2.99
N GLY A 100 3.21 0.37 -3.78
CA GLY A 100 4.01 -0.75 -3.28
C GLY A 100 3.30 -2.09 -3.24
N ASP A 101 4.08 -3.12 -2.88
CA ASP A 101 3.75 -4.54 -2.92
C ASP A 101 3.10 -4.94 -4.25
N ILE A 102 3.83 -4.63 -5.31
CA ILE A 102 3.43 -4.88 -6.69
C ILE A 102 3.44 -6.39 -6.97
N THR A 103 4.47 -7.07 -6.47
CA THR A 103 4.68 -8.52 -6.64
C THR A 103 4.49 -9.28 -5.34
N PHE A 104 4.35 -10.60 -5.44
CA PHE A 104 4.08 -11.45 -4.29
C PHE A 104 5.30 -11.51 -3.35
N ASN A 105 6.49 -11.80 -3.88
CA ASN A 105 7.75 -11.72 -3.13
C ASN A 105 8.93 -11.31 -4.02
N GLY A 106 8.77 -10.33 -4.92
CA GLY A 106 9.89 -9.68 -5.60
C GLY A 106 10.46 -10.47 -6.78
N GLU A 107 9.71 -11.44 -7.31
CA GLU A 107 10.20 -12.28 -8.40
C GLU A 107 10.35 -11.45 -9.69
N ARG A 108 11.51 -11.52 -10.36
CA ARG A 108 11.78 -10.72 -11.56
C ARG A 108 10.70 -10.91 -12.64
N VAL A 109 10.29 -12.17 -12.87
CA VAL A 109 9.27 -12.51 -13.87
C VAL A 109 7.93 -11.85 -13.54
N SER A 110 7.55 -11.80 -12.26
CA SER A 110 6.34 -11.11 -11.81
C SER A 110 6.43 -9.60 -12.11
N HIS A 111 7.56 -8.97 -11.79
CA HIS A 111 7.80 -7.55 -12.08
C HIS A 111 7.71 -7.22 -13.58
N GLU A 112 8.35 -8.03 -14.42
CA GLU A 112 8.35 -7.84 -15.87
C GLU A 112 6.96 -7.99 -16.48
N GLU A 113 6.16 -8.96 -16.02
CA GLU A 113 4.79 -9.16 -16.49
C GLU A 113 3.87 -7.99 -16.10
N VAL A 114 3.96 -7.52 -14.85
CA VAL A 114 3.20 -6.35 -14.41
C VAL A 114 3.59 -5.12 -15.22
N SER A 115 4.88 -4.83 -15.35
CA SER A 115 5.39 -3.70 -16.16
C SER A 115 4.91 -3.77 -17.61
N SER A 116 4.96 -4.96 -18.22
CA SER A 116 4.48 -5.20 -19.58
C SER A 116 3.00 -4.86 -19.72
N LYS A 117 2.13 -5.34 -18.82
CA LYS A 117 0.69 -5.06 -18.84
C LYS A 117 0.38 -3.58 -18.61
N LEU A 118 1.14 -2.89 -17.74
CA LEU A 118 0.97 -1.45 -17.50
C LEU A 118 1.26 -0.58 -18.73
N ASN A 119 2.02 -1.07 -19.72
CA ASN A 119 2.21 -0.33 -20.98
C ASN A 119 0.89 -0.07 -21.72
N ILE A 120 -0.13 -0.91 -21.53
CA ILE A 120 -1.47 -0.68 -22.10
C ILE A 120 -2.04 0.67 -21.65
N LEU A 121 -1.85 1.05 -20.38
CA LEU A 121 -2.30 2.33 -19.85
C LEU A 121 -1.51 3.50 -20.45
N LYS A 122 -0.19 3.33 -20.57
CA LYS A 122 0.70 4.30 -21.21
C LYS A 122 0.29 4.56 -22.67
N ASP A 123 -0.01 3.51 -23.42
CA ASP A 123 -0.46 3.62 -24.82
C ASP A 123 -1.82 4.32 -24.95
N LYS A 124 -2.63 4.30 -23.88
CA LYS A 124 -3.87 5.09 -23.75
C LYS A 124 -3.67 6.50 -23.22
N GLY A 125 -2.42 6.92 -23.01
CA GLY A 125 -2.06 8.25 -22.51
C GLY A 125 -2.29 8.44 -21.01
N ILE A 126 -2.50 7.35 -20.26
CA ILE A 126 -2.65 7.39 -18.80
C ILE A 126 -1.27 7.21 -18.18
N GLN A 127 -0.83 8.19 -17.37
CA GLN A 127 0.43 8.09 -16.66
C GLN A 127 0.28 7.11 -15.48
N VAL A 128 1.28 6.25 -15.29
CA VAL A 128 1.40 5.40 -14.10
C VAL A 128 2.63 5.82 -13.30
N LEU A 129 2.52 5.87 -11.99
CA LEU A 129 3.63 6.09 -11.05
C LEU A 129 3.68 4.94 -10.04
N VAL A 130 4.89 4.47 -9.76
CA VAL A 130 5.10 3.39 -8.78
C VAL A 130 6.12 3.78 -7.71
N ILE A 131 6.01 3.12 -6.56
CA ILE A 131 7.05 2.96 -5.53
C ILE A 131 7.05 1.49 -5.08
N PRO A 132 8.17 0.93 -4.58
CA PRO A 132 8.19 -0.42 -4.06
C PRO A 132 7.54 -0.53 -2.68
N GLY A 133 7.02 -1.71 -2.35
CA GLY A 133 6.71 -2.12 -0.99
C GLY A 133 7.80 -3.01 -0.40
N ASN A 134 7.53 -3.63 0.75
CA ASN A 134 8.51 -4.51 1.39
C ASN A 134 8.64 -5.89 0.74
N HIS A 135 7.76 -6.26 -0.18
CA HIS A 135 7.85 -7.52 -0.93
C HIS A 135 8.61 -7.40 -2.25
N ASP A 136 8.82 -6.18 -2.76
CA ASP A 136 9.20 -5.98 -4.17
C ASP A 136 10.71 -6.08 -4.46
N ILE A 137 11.59 -5.74 -3.52
CA ILE A 137 13.02 -5.58 -3.77
C ILE A 137 13.82 -6.37 -2.73
N ASP A 138 14.92 -6.99 -3.16
CA ASP A 138 15.86 -7.74 -2.32
C ASP A 138 15.16 -8.80 -1.43
N SER A 139 14.04 -9.33 -1.91
CA SER A 139 13.24 -10.34 -1.20
C SER A 139 13.99 -11.66 -1.11
N GLN A 140 14.11 -12.18 0.10
CA GLN A 140 14.68 -13.52 0.35
C GLN A 140 13.65 -14.64 0.14
N SER A 141 12.42 -14.30 -0.23
CA SER A 141 11.29 -15.23 -0.35
C SER A 141 10.77 -15.38 -1.78
N SER A 142 11.54 -14.92 -2.78
CA SER A 142 11.24 -15.13 -4.20
C SER A 142 11.39 -16.60 -4.56
N ASN A 143 10.27 -17.30 -4.78
CA ASN A 143 10.27 -18.74 -5.05
C ASN A 143 9.30 -19.12 -6.18
N SER A 144 9.55 -20.27 -6.78
CA SER A 144 8.60 -21.01 -7.61
C SER A 144 8.02 -22.21 -6.86
N TYR A 145 6.87 -22.69 -7.31
CA TYR A 145 6.05 -23.69 -6.63
C TYR A 145 5.52 -24.72 -7.64
N PHE A 146 6.28 -25.80 -7.86
CA PHE A 146 5.95 -26.88 -8.80
C PHE A 146 5.91 -28.24 -8.10
N GLY A 147 4.84 -29.01 -8.32
CA GLY A 147 4.62 -30.29 -7.65
C GLY A 147 4.70 -30.13 -6.13
N ASN A 148 5.72 -30.75 -5.53
CA ASN A 148 5.95 -30.73 -4.08
C ASN A 148 7.17 -29.88 -3.69
N GLU A 149 7.84 -29.27 -4.67
CA GLU A 149 9.08 -28.52 -4.50
C GLU A 149 8.84 -27.01 -4.43
N ILE A 150 9.76 -26.34 -3.74
CA ILE A 150 9.85 -24.87 -3.65
C ILE A 150 11.29 -24.51 -4.00
N GLU A 151 11.47 -23.78 -5.08
CA GLU A 151 12.80 -23.41 -5.56
C GLU A 151 12.95 -21.90 -5.60
N ALA A 152 14.08 -21.40 -5.07
CA ALA A 152 14.39 -19.98 -5.14
C ALA A 152 14.53 -19.52 -6.59
N VAL A 153 13.94 -18.37 -6.90
CA VAL A 153 14.04 -17.74 -8.22
C VAL A 153 14.66 -16.36 -8.12
N GLU A 154 15.02 -15.80 -9.27
CA GLU A 154 15.64 -14.49 -9.34
C GLU A 154 14.74 -13.39 -8.76
N ASN A 155 15.29 -12.62 -7.83
CA ASN A 155 14.70 -11.39 -7.30
C ASN A 155 15.32 -10.16 -7.99
N ILE A 156 14.82 -8.97 -7.67
CA ILE A 156 15.33 -7.72 -8.23
C ILE A 156 15.93 -6.81 -7.15
N ASP A 157 16.93 -6.03 -7.54
CA ASP A 157 17.48 -4.94 -6.73
C ASP A 157 16.81 -3.59 -7.04
N SER A 158 17.28 -2.51 -6.40
CA SER A 158 16.75 -1.15 -6.61
C SER A 158 17.01 -0.59 -8.03
N ASN A 159 18.08 -1.01 -8.70
CA ASN A 159 18.40 -0.60 -10.06
C ASN A 159 17.51 -1.33 -11.06
N ASP A 160 17.32 -2.63 -10.87
CA ASP A 160 16.39 -3.45 -11.63
C ASP A 160 14.97 -2.91 -11.53
N PHE A 161 14.48 -2.58 -10.33
CA PHE A 161 13.18 -1.94 -10.14
C PHE A 161 13.08 -0.64 -10.95
N SER A 162 14.14 0.19 -10.90
CA SER A 162 14.19 1.45 -11.67
C SER A 162 14.17 1.24 -13.19
N ASN A 163 14.80 0.15 -13.66
CA ASN A 163 14.87 -0.21 -15.07
C ASN A 163 13.54 -0.80 -15.56
N ILE A 164 12.97 -1.76 -14.82
CA ILE A 164 11.70 -2.42 -15.16
C ILE A 164 10.57 -1.39 -15.17
N TYR A 165 10.53 -0.49 -14.18
CA TYR A 165 9.50 0.54 -14.07
C TYR A 165 9.94 1.91 -14.61
N ASN A 166 10.90 1.94 -15.54
CA ASN A 166 11.45 3.17 -16.10
C ASN A 166 10.37 4.10 -16.67
N SER A 167 9.39 3.56 -17.40
CA SER A 167 8.26 4.32 -17.96
C SER A 167 7.22 4.76 -16.92
N PHE A 168 7.31 4.28 -15.68
CA PHE A 168 6.28 4.40 -14.66
C PHE A 168 6.78 5.19 -13.44
N GLY A 169 7.47 6.30 -13.70
CA GLY A 169 7.93 7.23 -12.67
C GLY A 169 9.36 6.99 -12.17
N MET A 170 10.02 5.87 -12.52
CA MET A 170 11.43 5.63 -12.16
C MET A 170 12.44 6.27 -13.13
N GLY A 171 12.09 6.36 -14.42
CA GLY A 171 12.93 6.94 -15.46
C GLY A 171 12.87 8.46 -15.55
N GLU A 172 13.59 9.04 -16.51
CA GLU A 172 13.49 10.49 -16.78
C GLU A 172 12.10 10.81 -17.35
N ASN A 173 11.46 11.84 -16.80
CA ASN A 173 10.16 12.35 -17.26
C ASN A 173 10.11 13.86 -17.03
N LYS A 174 9.55 14.60 -17.98
CA LYS A 174 9.44 16.07 -17.93
C LYS A 174 8.64 16.63 -16.74
N ARG A 175 7.91 15.78 -16.02
CA ARG A 175 7.16 16.13 -14.81
C ARG A 175 7.90 15.78 -13.52
N ILE A 176 9.07 15.13 -13.57
CA ILE A 176 9.88 14.83 -12.38
C ILE A 176 10.60 16.10 -11.94
N VAL A 177 10.26 16.59 -10.75
CA VAL A 177 10.81 17.81 -10.15
C VAL A 177 12.15 17.51 -9.48
N SER A 178 12.23 16.42 -8.72
CA SER A 178 13.44 16.02 -8.00
C SER A 178 13.40 14.53 -7.65
N ARG A 179 14.57 13.93 -7.45
CA ARG A 179 14.74 12.56 -6.96
C ARG A 179 15.63 12.57 -5.74
N ASP A 180 15.32 11.72 -4.77
CA ASP A 180 16.23 11.43 -3.66
C ASP A 180 17.41 10.58 -4.15
N ASN A 181 18.57 10.72 -3.50
CA ASN A 181 19.77 9.96 -3.80
C ASN A 181 19.99 8.76 -2.83
N HIS A 182 19.10 8.57 -1.86
CA HIS A 182 19.21 7.56 -0.81
C HIS A 182 18.07 6.52 -0.82
N SER A 183 17.14 6.64 -1.76
CA SER A 183 15.96 5.82 -1.93
C SER A 183 15.45 5.96 -3.38
N LEU A 184 14.40 5.23 -3.73
CA LEU A 184 13.66 5.39 -4.98
C LEU A 184 12.62 6.52 -4.91
N SER A 185 12.69 7.40 -3.91
CA SER A 185 11.74 8.51 -3.73
C SER A 185 11.88 9.60 -4.78
N TYR A 186 10.76 10.24 -5.13
CA TYR A 186 10.75 11.34 -6.10
C TYR A 186 9.55 12.26 -5.94
N LEU A 187 9.70 13.50 -6.44
CA LEU A 187 8.64 14.49 -6.52
C LEU A 187 8.18 14.62 -7.98
N TYR A 188 6.88 14.42 -8.22
CA TYR A 188 6.25 14.50 -9.54
C TYR A 188 5.24 15.65 -9.61
N LYS A 189 5.29 16.44 -10.69
CA LYS A 189 4.38 17.55 -10.97
C LYS A 189 3.12 17.03 -11.69
N LEU A 190 2.04 16.82 -10.94
CA LEU A 190 0.76 16.36 -11.50
C LEU A 190 0.12 17.44 -12.37
N SER A 191 0.05 18.67 -11.84
CA SER A 191 -0.63 19.79 -12.48
C SER A 191 0.02 21.12 -12.12
N SER A 192 -0.52 22.24 -12.59
CA SER A 192 0.06 23.55 -12.35
C SER A 192 0.24 23.88 -10.86
N ASN A 193 -0.63 23.35 -10.00
CA ASN A 193 -0.67 23.62 -8.56
C ASN A 193 -0.51 22.37 -7.67
N VAL A 194 -0.38 21.16 -8.22
CA VAL A 194 -0.32 19.91 -7.44
C VAL A 194 0.97 19.14 -7.74
N ASN A 195 1.65 18.72 -6.67
CA ASN A 195 2.77 17.79 -6.70
C ASN A 195 2.45 16.52 -5.91
N LEU A 196 3.08 15.42 -6.32
CA LEU A 196 3.01 14.11 -5.68
C LEU A 196 4.39 13.77 -5.14
N LEU A 197 4.50 13.64 -3.82
CA LEU A 197 5.70 13.13 -3.17
C LEU A 197 5.56 11.61 -3.04
N LEU A 198 6.27 10.87 -3.87
CA LEU A 198 6.29 9.41 -3.79
C LEU A 198 7.50 8.98 -2.96
N LEU A 199 7.21 8.46 -1.77
CA LEU A 199 8.17 8.15 -0.73
C LEU A 199 8.40 6.65 -0.65
N ASP A 200 9.63 6.24 -0.91
CA ASP A 200 10.11 4.88 -0.73
C ASP A 200 10.82 4.71 0.62
N THR A 201 10.47 3.62 1.31
CA THR A 201 10.92 3.24 2.65
C THR A 201 11.53 1.84 2.70
N ASN A 202 11.65 1.16 1.56
CA ASN A 202 11.99 -0.26 1.46
C ASN A 202 13.17 -0.57 0.53
N SER A 203 13.68 0.40 -0.24
CA SER A 203 14.82 0.15 -1.13
C SER A 203 16.19 0.38 -0.50
N GLY A 204 17.20 -0.28 -1.06
CA GLY A 204 18.60 -0.12 -0.70
C GLY A 204 18.89 -0.57 0.74
N LYS A 205 19.17 0.39 1.62
CA LYS A 205 19.45 0.09 3.04
C LYS A 205 18.26 0.36 3.95
N ASN A 206 17.16 0.87 3.40
CA ASN A 206 15.99 1.27 4.16
C ASN A 206 15.14 0.03 4.43
N ILE A 207 14.74 -0.16 5.70
CA ILE A 207 13.82 -1.23 6.10
C ILE A 207 12.70 -0.58 6.92
N ASN A 208 11.62 -0.21 6.24
CA ASN A 208 10.49 0.51 6.82
C ASN A 208 10.92 1.80 7.55
N GLU A 209 11.82 2.55 6.93
CA GLU A 209 12.34 3.81 7.45
C GLU A 209 12.87 4.71 6.33
N VAL A 210 13.07 5.99 6.63
CA VAL A 210 13.75 6.93 5.72
C VAL A 210 15.09 7.37 6.30
N SER A 211 16.12 7.50 5.46
CA SER A 211 17.42 7.98 5.91
C SER A 211 17.40 9.47 6.31
N LYS A 212 18.41 9.92 7.06
CA LYS A 212 18.59 11.36 7.35
C LYS A 212 18.76 12.20 6.08
N GLY A 213 19.40 11.65 5.05
CA GLY A 213 19.53 12.29 3.73
C GLY A 213 18.17 12.49 3.08
N THR A 214 17.33 11.45 3.09
CA THR A 214 15.95 11.50 2.60
C THR A 214 15.13 12.57 3.34
N LEU A 215 15.23 12.65 4.67
CA LEU A 215 14.52 13.70 5.45
C LEU A 215 14.97 15.12 5.07
N LYS A 216 16.27 15.35 4.87
CA LYS A 216 16.79 16.64 4.39
C LYS A 216 16.26 16.94 2.97
N TRP A 217 16.22 15.93 2.10
CA TRP A 217 15.66 16.07 0.75
C TRP A 217 14.16 16.42 0.78
N ILE A 218 13.36 15.72 1.60
CA ILE A 218 11.93 16.03 1.83
C ILE A 218 11.76 17.48 2.25
N GLU A 219 12.51 17.94 3.26
CA GLU A 219 12.41 19.34 3.71
C GLU A 219 12.70 20.34 2.59
N ARG A 220 13.74 20.08 1.78
CA ARG A 220 14.09 20.95 0.65
C ARG A 220 12.99 21.03 -0.40
N ILE A 221 12.42 19.90 -0.81
CA ILE A 221 11.37 19.89 -1.84
C ILE A 221 10.07 20.52 -1.31
N LEU A 222 9.73 20.30 -0.03
CA LEU A 222 8.54 20.90 0.59
C LEU A 222 8.69 22.40 0.77
N LYS A 223 9.90 22.89 1.12
CA LYS A 223 10.18 24.33 1.12
C LYS A 223 10.03 24.94 -0.27
N TYR A 224 10.49 24.24 -1.31
CA TYR A 224 10.36 24.70 -2.70
C TYR A 224 8.90 24.78 -3.16
N THR A 225 8.08 23.76 -2.91
CA THR A 225 6.65 23.78 -3.29
C THR A 225 5.86 24.77 -2.44
N SER A 226 6.16 24.90 -1.15
CA SER A 226 5.56 25.88 -0.24
C SER A 226 5.80 27.31 -0.71
N ASN A 227 7.02 27.66 -1.14
CA ASN A 227 7.33 28.98 -1.69
C ASN A 227 6.53 29.34 -2.96
N LYS A 228 5.97 28.33 -3.65
CA LYS A 228 5.13 28.48 -4.83
C LYS A 228 3.63 28.36 -4.53
N ASN A 229 3.25 28.17 -3.27
CA ASN A 229 1.88 27.89 -2.84
C ASN A 229 1.26 26.67 -3.55
N GLU A 230 2.08 25.65 -3.79
CA GLU A 230 1.64 24.42 -4.45
C GLU A 230 1.28 23.34 -3.44
N ILE A 231 0.24 22.58 -3.74
CA ILE A 231 -0.19 21.41 -2.98
C ILE A 231 0.85 20.31 -3.13
N VAL A 232 1.09 19.59 -2.03
CA VAL A 232 1.74 18.29 -2.04
C VAL A 232 0.78 17.26 -1.46
N ILE A 233 0.58 16.16 -2.20
CA ILE A 233 0.00 14.92 -1.69
C ILE A 233 1.15 13.92 -1.59
N SER A 234 1.32 13.33 -0.42
CA SER A 234 2.33 12.30 -0.19
C SER A 234 1.76 10.92 -0.49
N VAL A 235 2.62 10.01 -0.95
CA VAL A 235 2.35 8.60 -1.14
C VAL A 235 3.48 7.81 -0.50
N SER A 236 3.16 6.81 0.32
CA SER A 236 4.12 5.85 0.88
C SER A 236 3.54 4.44 0.80
N HIS A 237 4.38 3.42 0.93
CA HIS A 237 3.85 2.06 1.08
C HIS A 237 3.34 1.84 2.52
N GLN A 238 4.24 1.94 3.49
CA GLN A 238 3.88 1.89 4.91
C GLN A 238 3.20 3.18 5.40
N ASN A 239 2.47 3.07 6.51
CA ASN A 239 1.70 4.17 7.07
C ASN A 239 2.63 5.17 7.81
N ILE A 240 2.27 6.45 7.79
CA ILE A 240 2.91 7.48 8.62
C ILE A 240 2.23 7.65 9.98
N LEU A 241 0.96 7.26 10.10
CA LEU A 241 0.19 7.27 11.35
C LEU A 241 -0.15 5.85 11.80
N ILE A 242 -0.57 5.72 13.07
CA ILE A 242 -1.15 4.48 13.56
C ILE A 242 -2.63 4.48 13.17
N HIS A 243 -3.05 3.44 12.46
CA HIS A 243 -4.45 3.26 12.06
C HIS A 243 -5.20 2.37 13.05
N ASN A 244 -4.52 1.39 13.65
CA ASN A 244 -5.07 0.52 14.68
C ASN A 244 -3.95 0.14 15.66
N LYS A 245 -4.25 -0.02 16.94
CA LYS A 245 -3.25 -0.39 17.97
C LYS A 245 -2.53 -1.72 17.68
N MET A 246 -3.19 -2.66 17.01
CA MET A 246 -2.60 -3.94 16.59
C MET A 246 -1.69 -3.77 15.35
N PHE A 247 -1.95 -2.76 14.52
CA PHE A 247 -1.21 -2.46 13.30
C PHE A 247 -0.24 -1.28 13.50
N ALA A 248 0.46 -1.25 14.64
CA ALA A 248 1.45 -0.20 14.92
C ALA A 248 2.86 -0.64 14.52
N SER A 249 3.36 -1.73 15.11
CA SER A 249 4.72 -2.24 14.84
C SER A 249 4.78 -2.93 13.48
N GLY A 250 5.77 -2.58 12.66
CA GLY A 250 5.96 -3.17 11.32
C GLY A 250 5.05 -2.58 10.23
N TYR A 251 3.95 -1.91 10.60
CA TYR A 251 3.02 -1.28 9.65
C TYR A 251 3.28 0.22 9.48
N ARG A 252 3.61 0.91 10.57
CA ARG A 252 4.02 2.31 10.55
C ARG A 252 5.51 2.44 10.26
N ILE A 253 5.88 3.46 9.48
CA ILE A 253 7.28 3.84 9.25
C ILE A 253 7.97 4.15 10.58
N LYS A 254 9.12 3.51 10.84
CA LYS A 254 9.80 3.54 12.15
C LYS A 254 10.05 4.97 12.63
N ASN A 255 10.49 5.84 11.73
CA ASN A 255 10.77 7.25 12.00
C ASN A 255 9.70 8.20 11.41
N ALA A 256 8.46 7.73 11.25
CA ALA A 256 7.34 8.51 10.71
C ALA A 256 7.12 9.84 11.43
N SER A 257 7.41 9.93 12.73
CA SER A 257 7.24 11.18 13.49
C SER A 257 8.01 12.35 12.87
N SER A 258 9.22 12.11 12.34
CA SER A 258 9.99 13.17 11.64
C SER A 258 9.34 13.59 10.32
N ILE A 259 8.72 12.65 9.61
CA ILE A 259 7.98 12.91 8.36
C ILE A 259 6.72 13.74 8.66
N VAL A 260 5.94 13.33 9.66
CA VAL A 260 4.69 14.01 10.06
C VAL A 260 4.97 15.45 10.50
N GLU A 261 6.05 15.71 11.23
CA GLU A 261 6.42 17.08 11.62
C GLU A 261 6.79 17.95 10.40
N LEU A 262 7.48 17.40 9.39
CA LEU A 262 7.72 18.10 8.14
C LEU A 262 6.42 18.37 7.38
N TYR A 263 5.53 17.38 7.33
CA TYR A 263 4.24 17.50 6.62
C TYR A 263 3.37 18.57 7.25
N LYS A 264 3.28 18.60 8.58
CA LYS A 264 2.64 19.68 9.33
C LYS A 264 3.28 21.03 9.06
N LYS A 265 4.62 21.13 9.14
CA LYS A 265 5.37 22.39 8.93
C LYS A 265 5.12 23.02 7.56
N TYR A 266 4.98 22.20 6.52
CA TYR A 266 4.81 22.65 5.13
C TYR A 266 3.40 22.41 4.57
N ASN A 267 2.39 22.20 5.44
CA ASN A 267 0.97 22.01 5.07
C ASN A 267 0.69 20.87 4.05
N VAL A 268 1.42 19.76 4.16
CA VAL A 268 1.11 18.50 3.48
C VAL A 268 -0.01 17.81 4.28
N ARG A 269 -1.25 17.93 3.81
CA ARG A 269 -2.43 17.47 4.57
C ARG A 269 -2.81 16.02 4.34
N LEU A 270 -2.36 15.40 3.26
CA LEU A 270 -2.74 14.04 2.88
C LEU A 270 -1.52 13.19 2.53
N ASN A 271 -1.43 12.03 3.19
CA ASN A 271 -0.64 10.89 2.78
C ASN A 271 -1.55 9.75 2.34
N LEU A 272 -1.22 9.14 1.21
CA LEU A 272 -1.83 7.95 0.67
C LEU A 272 -0.90 6.75 0.95
N SER A 273 -1.36 5.76 1.69
CA SER A 273 -0.58 4.56 2.05
C SER A 273 -1.32 3.26 1.72
N GLY A 274 -0.67 2.11 1.96
CA GLY A 274 -1.23 0.76 1.83
C GLY A 274 -0.69 -0.16 2.93
N HIS A 275 -0.17 -1.34 2.56
CA HIS A 275 0.57 -2.30 3.41
C HIS A 275 -0.29 -3.04 4.47
N MET A 276 -1.27 -2.38 5.05
CA MET A 276 -2.18 -2.99 6.03
C MET A 276 -3.25 -3.89 5.39
N HIS A 277 -3.44 -3.80 4.07
CA HIS A 277 -4.52 -4.42 3.29
C HIS A 277 -5.95 -4.05 3.73
N LEU A 278 -6.08 -3.05 4.60
CA LEU A 278 -7.31 -2.58 5.23
C LEU A 278 -7.58 -1.13 4.81
N GLN A 279 -8.80 -0.83 4.36
CA GLN A 279 -9.22 0.55 4.19
C GLN A 279 -9.35 1.26 5.53
N HIS A 280 -8.54 2.29 5.75
CA HIS A 280 -8.64 3.08 6.98
C HIS A 280 -8.14 4.51 6.84
N ILE A 281 -8.75 5.43 7.57
CA ILE A 281 -8.37 6.85 7.61
C ILE A 281 -7.95 7.20 9.04
N SER A 282 -6.68 7.58 9.22
CA SER A 282 -6.15 8.13 10.47
C SER A 282 -5.83 9.61 10.30
N GLN A 283 -5.85 10.36 11.40
CA GLN A 283 -5.54 11.79 11.40
C GLN A 283 -4.77 12.17 12.65
N TYR A 284 -3.77 13.03 12.47
CA TYR A 284 -3.05 13.66 13.56
C TYR A 284 -2.61 15.07 13.18
N ASN A 285 -2.95 16.06 14.01
CA ASN A 285 -2.49 17.46 13.86
C ASN A 285 -2.69 18.07 12.45
N GLY A 286 -3.78 17.70 11.77
CA GLY A 286 -4.13 18.23 10.45
C GLY A 286 -3.53 17.46 9.27
N VAL A 287 -2.73 16.42 9.53
CA VAL A 287 -2.22 15.46 8.54
C VAL A 287 -3.10 14.21 8.58
N TYR A 288 -3.66 13.87 7.43
CA TYR A 288 -4.40 12.63 7.22
C TYR A 288 -3.48 11.59 6.60
N ASP A 289 -3.59 10.36 7.09
CA ASP A 289 -3.02 9.18 6.45
C ASP A 289 -4.17 8.27 6.08
N ILE A 290 -4.26 7.92 4.80
CA ILE A 290 -5.31 7.06 4.27
C ILE A 290 -4.66 5.80 3.72
N SER A 291 -4.86 4.69 4.41
CA SER A 291 -4.42 3.38 4.00
C SER A 291 -5.50 2.77 3.11
N ILE A 292 -5.18 2.51 1.84
CA ILE A 292 -6.09 1.81 0.92
C ILE A 292 -5.99 0.31 1.20
N GLY A 293 -7.14 -0.38 1.17
CA GLY A 293 -7.12 -1.85 1.20
C GLY A 293 -6.47 -2.45 -0.04
N SER A 294 -6.06 -3.70 0.05
CA SER A 294 -5.33 -4.37 -1.03
C SER A 294 -6.25 -4.58 -2.24
N ILE A 295 -5.74 -4.28 -3.44
CA ILE A 295 -6.43 -4.62 -4.69
C ILE A 295 -6.40 -6.14 -4.95
N GLY A 296 -5.38 -6.82 -4.42
CA GLY A 296 -5.18 -8.27 -4.52
C GLY A 296 -5.99 -9.09 -3.51
N LEU A 297 -6.69 -8.46 -2.56
CA LEU A 297 -7.49 -9.10 -1.51
C LEU A 297 -8.93 -8.58 -1.52
N TYR A 298 -9.91 -9.40 -1.12
CA TYR A 298 -11.28 -8.92 -0.91
C TYR A 298 -11.28 -7.71 0.05
N PRO A 299 -12.00 -6.60 -0.27
CA PRO A 299 -13.00 -6.44 -1.33
C PRO A 299 -12.50 -5.79 -2.64
N HIS A 300 -11.21 -5.90 -2.96
CA HIS A 300 -10.58 -5.42 -4.19
C HIS A 300 -10.79 -3.92 -4.43
N ILE A 301 -10.41 -3.11 -3.46
CA ILE A 301 -10.69 -1.67 -3.50
C ILE A 301 -9.55 -0.87 -4.10
N TYR A 302 -9.93 0.20 -4.78
CA TYR A 302 -9.04 1.26 -5.23
C TYR A 302 -9.59 2.62 -4.79
N ALA A 303 -8.71 3.60 -4.65
CA ALA A 303 -9.11 4.95 -4.29
C ALA A 303 -9.17 5.86 -5.53
N VAL A 304 -10.11 6.80 -5.50
CA VAL A 304 -10.19 7.93 -6.42
C VAL A 304 -9.98 9.21 -5.61
N VAL A 305 -8.98 9.99 -6.01
CA VAL A 305 -8.67 11.29 -5.41
C VAL A 305 -8.87 12.38 -6.44
N ASN A 306 -9.84 13.25 -6.19
CA ASN A 306 -10.12 14.42 -7.02
C ASN A 306 -9.63 15.67 -6.31
N ILE A 307 -8.77 16.43 -6.99
CA ILE A 307 -8.35 17.76 -6.57
C ILE A 307 -9.05 18.77 -7.45
N ASP A 308 -9.87 19.63 -6.86
CA ASP A 308 -10.60 20.66 -7.61
C ASP A 308 -9.73 21.89 -7.91
N ASN A 309 -10.33 22.90 -8.55
CA ASN A 309 -9.66 24.14 -8.93
C ASN A 309 -9.48 25.14 -7.77
N VAL A 310 -10.12 24.90 -6.62
CA VAL A 310 -10.05 25.69 -5.38
C VAL A 310 -9.32 24.94 -4.27
N ASN A 311 -8.52 23.93 -4.61
CA ASN A 311 -7.63 23.18 -3.73
C ASN A 311 -8.35 22.30 -2.68
N THR A 312 -9.58 21.85 -2.96
CA THR A 312 -10.22 20.79 -2.17
C THR A 312 -9.76 19.43 -2.69
N ILE A 313 -9.33 18.55 -1.78
CA ILE A 313 -9.03 17.15 -2.06
C ILE A 313 -10.22 16.31 -1.60
N GLY A 314 -10.94 15.72 -2.54
CA GLY A 314 -11.94 14.68 -2.28
C GLY A 314 -11.31 13.30 -2.48
N TYR A 315 -11.45 12.42 -1.49
CA TYR A 315 -11.06 11.02 -1.56
C TYR A 315 -12.31 10.16 -1.42
N PHE A 316 -12.46 9.16 -2.26
CA PHE A 316 -13.39 8.07 -2.04
C PHE A 316 -12.84 6.75 -2.57
N THR A 317 -13.39 5.62 -2.13
CA THR A 317 -13.04 4.29 -2.64
C THR A 317 -14.13 3.72 -3.54
N GLU A 318 -13.72 2.81 -4.41
CA GLU A 318 -14.59 1.99 -5.24
C GLU A 318 -14.10 0.54 -5.19
N LYS A 319 -15.01 -0.41 -5.44
CA LYS A 319 -14.69 -1.84 -5.52
C LYS A 319 -14.47 -2.23 -6.99
N LEU A 320 -13.34 -2.84 -7.31
CA LEU A 320 -13.09 -3.40 -8.63
C LEU A 320 -14.02 -4.60 -8.84
N SER A 321 -14.94 -4.51 -9.82
CA SER A 321 -15.77 -5.66 -10.19
C SER A 321 -15.07 -6.47 -11.29
N ILE A 322 -14.45 -7.58 -10.90
CA ILE A 322 -13.87 -8.53 -11.87
C ILE A 322 -14.99 -9.16 -12.69
N SER A 323 -16.10 -9.53 -12.04
CA SER A 323 -17.31 -10.11 -12.63
C SER A 323 -17.81 -9.29 -13.84
N LYS A 324 -17.93 -7.96 -13.68
CA LYS A 324 -18.30 -7.00 -14.74
C LYS A 324 -17.47 -7.19 -16.01
N TRP A 325 -16.14 -7.30 -15.87
CA TRP A 325 -15.22 -7.42 -16.99
C TRP A 325 -15.24 -8.81 -17.63
N MET A 326 -15.38 -9.85 -16.81
CA MET A 326 -15.49 -11.23 -17.30
C MET A 326 -16.75 -11.44 -18.13
N GLU A 327 -17.89 -10.90 -17.70
CA GLU A 327 -19.14 -10.91 -18.45
C GLU A 327 -19.04 -10.11 -19.76
N LYS A 328 -18.51 -8.88 -19.70
CA LYS A 328 -18.37 -7.99 -20.87
C LYS A 328 -17.56 -8.64 -22.00
N TYR A 329 -16.54 -9.42 -21.66
CA TYR A 329 -15.70 -10.14 -22.63
C TYR A 329 -16.09 -11.62 -22.82
N ARG A 330 -17.25 -12.04 -22.30
CA ARG A 330 -17.84 -13.38 -22.48
C ARG A 330 -16.90 -14.52 -22.05
N TYR A 331 -16.17 -14.32 -20.95
CA TYR A 331 -15.46 -15.40 -20.29
C TYR A 331 -16.47 -16.45 -19.78
N LYS A 332 -16.08 -17.72 -19.79
CA LYS A 332 -16.93 -18.86 -19.44
C LYS A 332 -16.57 -19.53 -18.11
N ASP A 333 -15.54 -19.05 -17.43
CA ASP A 333 -15.15 -19.58 -16.14
C ASP A 333 -16.11 -19.05 -15.07
N ASP A 334 -16.92 -19.94 -14.48
CA ASP A 334 -17.94 -19.58 -13.49
C ASP A 334 -17.35 -18.90 -12.24
N THR A 335 -16.10 -19.24 -11.88
CA THR A 335 -15.39 -18.61 -10.75
C THR A 335 -15.09 -17.15 -11.05
N LEU A 336 -14.65 -16.86 -12.28
CA LEU A 336 -14.34 -15.51 -12.72
C LEU A 336 -15.60 -14.67 -12.99
N VAL A 337 -16.68 -15.28 -13.48
CA VAL A 337 -17.96 -14.59 -13.70
C VAL A 337 -18.65 -14.25 -12.38
N ASN A 338 -18.47 -15.06 -11.33
CA ASN A 338 -18.99 -14.79 -9.98
C ASN A 338 -17.87 -14.43 -8.99
N PHE A 339 -16.87 -13.68 -9.45
CA PHE A 339 -15.62 -13.50 -8.71
C PHE A 339 -15.80 -12.78 -7.39
N ASP A 340 -16.71 -11.80 -7.33
CA ASP A 340 -16.94 -11.01 -6.11
C ASP A 340 -17.42 -11.91 -4.96
N ASN A 341 -18.32 -12.86 -5.24
CA ASN A 341 -18.77 -13.85 -4.27
C ASN A 341 -17.68 -14.88 -3.95
N PHE A 342 -16.96 -15.36 -4.97
CA PHE A 342 -15.85 -16.30 -4.78
C PHE A 342 -14.78 -15.73 -3.83
N SER A 343 -14.35 -14.49 -4.07
CA SER A 343 -13.33 -13.83 -3.26
C SER A 343 -13.83 -13.56 -1.84
N ARG A 344 -15.09 -13.15 -1.68
CA ARG A 344 -15.72 -13.02 -0.36
C ARG A 344 -15.72 -14.34 0.41
N GLU A 345 -16.08 -15.45 -0.24
CA GLU A 345 -16.08 -16.76 0.42
C GLU A 345 -14.67 -17.23 0.75
N LYS A 346 -13.65 -16.94 -0.07
CA LYS A 346 -12.24 -17.19 0.25
C LYS A 346 -11.78 -16.42 1.49
N PHE A 347 -12.17 -15.15 1.60
CA PHE A 347 -11.92 -14.35 2.79
C PHE A 347 -12.60 -14.95 4.02
N ARG A 348 -13.88 -15.32 3.91
CA ARG A 348 -14.64 -15.98 4.97
C ARG A 348 -13.99 -17.29 5.41
N GLU A 349 -13.67 -18.19 4.48
CA GLU A 349 -12.99 -19.48 4.76
C GLU A 349 -11.70 -19.27 5.57
N ASN A 350 -10.91 -18.27 5.21
CA ASN A 350 -9.67 -17.97 5.89
C ASN A 350 -9.91 -17.46 7.32
N VAL A 351 -10.83 -16.51 7.51
CA VAL A 351 -11.18 -15.99 8.85
C VAL A 351 -11.73 -17.11 9.73
N LEU A 352 -12.60 -17.99 9.19
CA LEU A 352 -13.11 -19.16 9.90
C LEU A 352 -11.98 -20.12 10.29
N MET A 353 -11.08 -20.44 9.36
CA MET A 353 -9.94 -21.32 9.62
C MET A 353 -9.00 -20.76 10.70
N GLN A 354 -8.77 -19.45 10.72
CA GLN A 354 -7.96 -18.81 11.76
C GLN A 354 -8.67 -18.81 13.12
N SER A 355 -9.98 -18.56 13.12
CA SER A 355 -10.79 -18.44 14.34
C SER A 355 -11.09 -19.80 14.98
N SER A 356 -11.27 -20.85 14.18
CA SER A 356 -11.58 -22.21 14.67
C SER A 356 -10.47 -22.81 15.53
N LYS A 357 -9.22 -22.36 15.35
CA LYS A 357 -8.07 -22.78 16.17
C LYS A 357 -8.27 -22.48 17.66
N VAL A 358 -9.00 -21.40 17.98
CA VAL A 358 -9.33 -21.04 19.37
C VAL A 358 -10.18 -22.13 20.04
N PHE A 359 -11.14 -22.69 19.29
CA PHE A 359 -12.08 -23.71 19.77
C PHE A 359 -11.53 -25.14 19.68
N SER A 360 -10.31 -25.31 19.16
CA SER A 360 -9.66 -26.62 19.03
C SER A 360 -8.82 -26.99 20.27
N SER A 361 -8.78 -26.11 21.28
CA SER A 361 -8.08 -26.36 22.54
C SER A 361 -8.96 -27.14 23.53
N GLU A 362 -8.37 -28.06 24.31
CA GLU A 362 -9.07 -28.85 25.35
C GLU A 362 -9.88 -27.99 26.33
N LYS A 363 -9.50 -26.72 26.51
CA LYS A 363 -10.19 -25.76 27.39
C LYS A 363 -11.56 -25.27 26.86
N SER A 364 -11.88 -25.54 25.60
CA SER A 364 -13.01 -24.89 24.88
C SER A 364 -14.02 -25.85 24.27
N ILE A 365 -13.63 -27.09 23.96
CA ILE A 365 -14.48 -28.10 23.29
C ILE A 365 -15.73 -28.46 24.11
N ASP A 366 -15.64 -28.54 25.43
CA ASP A 366 -16.77 -28.94 26.29
C ASP A 366 -17.59 -27.76 26.84
N LYS A 367 -17.13 -26.51 26.63
CA LYS A 367 -17.72 -25.32 27.25
C LYS A 367 -18.85 -24.70 26.43
N PHE A 368 -18.83 -24.88 25.11
CA PHE A 368 -19.75 -24.22 24.18
C PHE A 368 -20.52 -25.22 23.35
N LYS A 369 -21.80 -24.91 23.10
CA LYS A 369 -22.59 -25.63 22.10
C LYS A 369 -22.08 -25.29 20.71
N LYS A 370 -22.27 -26.23 19.77
CA LYS A 370 -21.86 -26.04 18.37
C LYS A 370 -22.46 -24.76 17.76
N GLU A 371 -23.72 -24.48 18.06
CA GLU A 371 -24.43 -23.30 17.54
C GLU A 371 -23.83 -21.99 18.06
N ASP A 372 -23.27 -22.00 19.27
CA ASP A 372 -22.63 -20.83 19.86
C ASP A 372 -21.26 -20.57 19.25
N ILE A 373 -20.49 -21.64 18.98
CA ILE A 373 -19.23 -21.57 18.24
C ILE A 373 -19.47 -21.02 16.84
N GLU A 374 -20.48 -21.53 16.12
CA GLU A 374 -20.86 -21.05 14.79
C GLU A 374 -21.21 -19.55 14.81
N LYS A 375 -22.02 -19.09 15.76
CA LYS A 375 -22.33 -17.65 15.92
C LYS A 375 -21.08 -16.81 16.17
N MET A 376 -20.20 -17.27 17.05
CA MET A 376 -18.94 -16.58 17.35
C MET A 376 -18.04 -16.47 16.13
N MET A 377 -17.90 -17.54 15.36
CA MET A 377 -17.11 -17.55 14.13
C MET A 377 -17.72 -16.64 13.05
N GLU A 378 -19.03 -16.69 12.81
CA GLU A 378 -19.68 -15.78 11.84
C GLU A 378 -19.58 -14.31 12.27
N PHE A 379 -19.67 -14.03 13.57
CA PHE A 379 -19.47 -12.67 14.07
C PHE A 379 -18.06 -12.14 13.75
N MET A 380 -17.04 -12.99 13.86
CA MET A 380 -15.67 -12.63 13.45
C MET A 380 -15.60 -12.34 11.95
N VAL A 381 -16.17 -13.22 11.12
CA VAL A 381 -16.22 -13.04 9.66
C VAL A 381 -16.88 -11.73 9.29
N ASP A 382 -18.09 -11.46 9.79
CA ASP A 382 -18.81 -10.24 9.47
C ASP A 382 -18.03 -9.00 9.93
N SER A 383 -17.48 -9.03 11.15
CA SER A 383 -16.65 -7.94 11.67
C SER A 383 -15.44 -7.67 10.78
N SER A 384 -14.73 -8.72 10.35
CA SER A 384 -13.58 -8.59 9.46
C SER A 384 -13.96 -8.11 8.06
N VAL A 385 -15.07 -8.58 7.49
CA VAL A 385 -15.57 -8.14 6.17
C VAL A 385 -15.82 -6.63 6.17
N TYR A 386 -16.55 -6.12 7.17
CA TYR A 386 -16.84 -4.69 7.26
C TYR A 386 -15.61 -3.88 7.65
N TYR A 387 -14.71 -4.42 8.48
CA TYR A 387 -13.51 -3.70 8.86
C TYR A 387 -12.58 -3.54 7.66
N PHE A 388 -12.21 -4.63 6.95
CA PHE A 388 -11.34 -4.60 5.77
C PHE A 388 -11.87 -3.67 4.66
N SER A 389 -13.19 -3.56 4.52
CA SER A 389 -13.82 -2.65 3.55
C SER A 389 -13.91 -1.19 4.02
N GLY A 390 -13.51 -0.86 5.26
CA GLY A 390 -13.66 0.49 5.83
C GLY A 390 -15.12 0.86 6.14
N GLU A 391 -16.00 -0.14 6.25
CA GLU A 391 -17.45 -0.01 6.41
C GLU A 391 -17.93 -0.53 7.77
N ILE A 392 -17.06 -0.59 8.80
CA ILE A 392 -17.42 -1.11 10.14
C ILE A 392 -18.65 -0.42 10.74
N TYR A 393 -18.83 0.88 10.46
CA TYR A 393 -19.99 1.66 10.87
C TYR A 393 -21.33 1.15 10.31
N LYS A 394 -21.30 0.34 9.24
CA LYS A 394 -22.47 -0.33 8.65
C LYS A 394 -22.77 -1.69 9.26
N ASN A 395 -21.92 -2.23 10.14
CA ASN A 395 -22.13 -3.53 10.76
C ASN A 395 -23.13 -3.42 11.94
N PRO A 396 -24.40 -3.86 11.80
CA PRO A 396 -25.40 -3.71 12.86
C PRO A 396 -25.11 -4.61 14.08
N GLY A 397 -24.29 -5.65 13.89
CA GLY A 397 -23.88 -6.57 14.94
C GLY A 397 -22.75 -6.02 15.80
N PHE A 398 -21.92 -5.12 15.29
CA PHE A 398 -20.71 -4.67 15.98
C PHE A 398 -21.01 -3.58 17.03
N ARG A 399 -21.52 -4.01 18.19
CA ARG A 399 -21.88 -3.13 19.31
C ARG A 399 -21.55 -3.78 20.66
N LYS A 400 -21.25 -2.94 21.68
CA LYS A 400 -20.80 -3.38 23.02
C LYS A 400 -21.74 -4.39 23.69
N ASP A 401 -23.03 -4.24 23.48
CA ASP A 401 -24.07 -5.06 24.10
C ASP A 401 -24.33 -6.35 23.33
N ASN A 402 -23.71 -6.57 22.17
CA ASN A 402 -23.88 -7.78 21.38
C ASN A 402 -23.48 -9.02 22.21
N PRO A 403 -24.40 -9.99 22.40
CA PRO A 403 -24.13 -11.17 23.23
C PRO A 403 -22.99 -12.02 22.66
N THR A 404 -22.86 -12.13 21.34
CA THR A 404 -21.78 -12.88 20.68
C THR A 404 -20.43 -12.21 20.86
N LEU A 405 -20.36 -10.88 20.83
CA LEU A 405 -19.13 -10.16 21.18
C LEU A 405 -18.75 -10.40 22.63
N LYS A 406 -19.71 -10.32 23.57
CA LYS A 406 -19.46 -10.62 24.98
C LYS A 406 -18.96 -12.05 25.19
N MET A 407 -19.50 -13.02 24.46
CA MET A 407 -19.00 -14.40 24.51
C MET A 407 -17.53 -14.50 24.11
N TRP A 408 -17.08 -13.76 23.09
CA TRP A 408 -15.66 -13.66 22.75
C TRP A 408 -14.85 -13.04 23.89
N LEU A 409 -15.25 -11.85 24.37
CA LEU A 409 -14.53 -11.10 25.39
C LEU A 409 -14.39 -11.85 26.72
N ASP A 410 -15.47 -12.46 27.19
CA ASP A 410 -15.55 -13.09 28.52
C ASP A 410 -14.79 -14.43 28.59
N ASN A 411 -14.49 -15.06 27.45
CA ASN A 411 -13.99 -16.43 27.42
C ASN A 411 -12.64 -16.61 26.74
N PHE A 412 -12.20 -15.64 25.93
CA PHE A 412 -11.01 -15.76 25.09
C PHE A 412 -10.13 -14.49 25.12
N SER A 413 -10.15 -13.73 26.21
CA SER A 413 -9.47 -12.42 26.33
C SER A 413 -7.98 -12.41 25.94
N ASP A 414 -7.28 -13.54 26.13
CA ASP A 414 -5.85 -13.64 25.81
C ASP A 414 -5.58 -13.93 24.33
N GLU A 415 -6.58 -14.39 23.59
CA GLU A 415 -6.48 -14.79 22.19
C GLU A 415 -6.31 -13.58 21.26
N PHE A 416 -5.57 -13.79 20.18
CA PHE A 416 -5.36 -12.75 19.15
C PHE A 416 -6.69 -12.24 18.58
N GLN A 417 -7.63 -13.14 18.35
CA GLN A 417 -8.97 -12.89 17.82
C GLN A 417 -9.71 -11.86 18.68
N VAL A 418 -9.65 -11.99 20.00
CA VAL A 418 -10.29 -11.05 20.92
C VAL A 418 -9.57 -9.71 20.91
N LYS A 419 -8.23 -9.71 20.98
CA LYS A 419 -7.44 -8.47 20.88
C LYS A 419 -7.70 -7.70 19.58
N TYR A 420 -7.94 -8.41 18.48
CA TYR A 420 -8.36 -7.85 17.20
C TYR A 420 -9.76 -7.25 17.26
N LEU A 421 -10.78 -7.97 17.77
CA LEU A 421 -12.12 -7.40 17.94
C LEU A 421 -12.11 -6.18 18.87
N GLU A 422 -11.38 -6.23 19.97
CA GLU A 422 -11.19 -5.10 20.87
C GLU A 422 -10.46 -3.93 20.20
N SER A 423 -9.53 -4.19 19.28
CA SER A 423 -8.82 -3.12 18.57
C SER A 423 -9.75 -2.35 17.65
N ILE A 424 -10.61 -3.05 16.91
CA ILE A 424 -11.68 -2.45 16.11
C ILE A 424 -12.61 -1.65 17.03
N TYR A 425 -12.98 -2.18 18.19
CA TYR A 425 -13.88 -1.48 19.11
C TYR A 425 -13.30 -0.18 19.66
N THR A 426 -12.00 -0.17 19.98
CA THR A 426 -11.31 1.04 20.45
C THR A 426 -11.01 2.05 19.34
N ASP A 427 -11.26 1.67 18.09
CA ASP A 427 -11.21 2.53 16.92
C ASP A 427 -12.48 3.40 16.83
N ASP A 428 -12.49 4.37 15.92
CA ASP A 428 -13.66 5.21 15.66
C ASP A 428 -14.70 4.45 14.81
N VAL A 429 -15.35 3.44 15.41
CA VAL A 429 -16.28 2.50 14.74
C VAL A 429 -17.49 3.17 14.07
N LEU A 430 -17.75 4.45 14.33
CA LEU A 430 -18.85 5.20 13.71
C LEU A 430 -18.43 5.91 12.43
N ARG A 431 -17.13 5.94 12.12
CA ARG A 431 -16.58 6.69 11.01
C ARG A 431 -16.69 5.92 9.70
N ASN A 432 -17.06 6.66 8.64
CA ASN A 432 -16.87 6.18 7.28
C ASN A 432 -15.39 6.35 6.89
N HIS A 433 -14.70 5.23 6.64
CA HIS A 433 -13.30 5.25 6.19
C HIS A 433 -13.14 5.23 4.67
N ASN A 434 -14.25 5.27 3.92
CA ASN A 434 -14.25 5.23 2.46
C ASN A 434 -14.40 6.59 1.80
N GLU A 435 -14.62 7.67 2.55
CA GLU A 435 -14.81 9.01 1.96
C GLU A 435 -14.31 10.11 2.90
N ILE A 436 -13.61 11.10 2.35
CA ILE A 436 -13.27 12.33 3.06
C ILE A 436 -13.05 13.50 2.09
N SER A 437 -13.34 14.72 2.56
CA SER A 437 -12.99 15.97 1.89
C SER A 437 -12.05 16.80 2.76
N ILE A 438 -10.92 17.22 2.19
CA ILE A 438 -9.88 18.00 2.86
C ILE A 438 -9.70 19.32 2.10
N LYS A 439 -9.95 20.46 2.76
CA LYS A 439 -9.60 21.78 2.22
C LYS A 439 -8.11 22.07 2.45
N GLN A 440 -7.40 22.51 1.43
CA GLN A 440 -5.96 22.82 1.53
C GLN A 440 -5.64 24.30 1.59
#